data_AF-A0AAJ5QH68-F1
#
_entry.id   AF-A0AAJ5QH68-F1
#
_cell.length_a   1.000
_cell.length_b   1.000
_cell.length_c   1.000
_cell.angle_alpha   90.00
_cell.angle_beta   90.00
_cell.angle_gamma   90.00
#
_symmetry.space_group_name_H-M   'P 1'
#
loop_
_entity.id
_entity.type
_entity.pdbx_description
1 polymer ?
#
loop_
_entity_poly.entity_id
_entity_poly.type
_entity_poly.pdbx_seq_one_letter_code
_entity_poly.pdbx_strand_id
1 'polypeptide(L)'
;MSEVKRHSVSGYGRQDICYNDPEGEFVYYEDYAALQQNLNAAEAKLAAAKAVKENWKNRAWTAEEQLTEQQQKLSALAAENAGLKHAMSVTLEHVSVMDAGQAGVAAMIINDALHNSETPATDAYLNSVRADAVQALWDESLNDVGQVLQEIRAYDDASEAAGIVHSEIHERVRDFAAQLRSGEAK
;
A
#
# COMPACT_ATOMS: atom_id res chain seq x y z
N MET A 1 -11.55 -25.45 33.55
CA MET A 1 -12.41 -26.47 32.92
C MET A 1 -12.80 -27.47 34.00
N SER A 2 -14.09 -27.62 34.27
CA SER A 2 -14.60 -28.58 35.27
C SER A 2 -14.43 -30.01 34.76
N GLU A 3 -13.96 -30.91 35.63
CA GLU A 3 -13.73 -32.32 35.33
C GLU A 3 -15.04 -33.02 34.93
N VAL A 4 -15.11 -33.54 33.70
CA VAL A 4 -16.25 -34.32 33.22
C VAL A 4 -16.17 -35.71 33.85
N LYS A 5 -17.15 -36.06 34.70
CA LYS A 5 -17.25 -37.39 35.32
C LYS A 5 -17.36 -38.46 34.24
N ARG A 6 -16.38 -39.35 34.20
CA ARG A 6 -16.29 -40.47 33.25
C ARG A 6 -17.11 -41.64 33.77
N HIS A 7 -18.09 -42.12 32.99
CA HIS A 7 -18.68 -43.44 33.24
C HIS A 7 -17.94 -44.46 32.37
N SER A 8 -17.04 -45.23 32.98
CA SER A 8 -16.41 -46.38 32.34
C SER A 8 -17.36 -47.57 32.44
N VAL A 9 -18.05 -47.91 31.36
CA VAL A 9 -18.79 -49.17 31.28
C VAL A 9 -17.80 -50.29 30.94
N SER A 10 -16.99 -50.66 31.92
CA SER A 10 -16.14 -51.85 31.86
C SER A 10 -16.77 -52.94 32.70
N GLY A 11 -17.71 -53.69 32.13
CA GLY A 11 -18.27 -54.87 32.77
C GLY A 11 -19.66 -55.20 32.29
N TYR A 12 -19.78 -56.37 31.64
CA TYR A 12 -20.98 -57.05 31.19
C TYR A 12 -21.65 -56.54 29.91
N GLY A 13 -21.39 -57.29 28.83
CA GLY A 13 -22.37 -57.61 27.79
C GLY A 13 -22.79 -56.47 26.86
N ARG A 14 -22.53 -56.65 25.57
CA ARG A 14 -23.38 -56.07 24.50
C ARG A 14 -24.80 -56.65 24.61
N GLN A 15 -25.56 -56.25 25.61
CA GLN A 15 -26.99 -56.54 25.73
C GLN A 15 -27.71 -55.24 25.99
N ASP A 16 -28.29 -54.69 24.92
CA ASP A 16 -29.56 -53.96 24.90
C ASP A 16 -29.89 -53.07 26.11
N ILE A 17 -28.95 -52.25 26.56
CA ILE A 17 -29.31 -51.06 27.33
C ILE A 17 -29.63 -49.97 26.32
N CYS A 18 -30.80 -50.09 25.69
CA CYS A 18 -31.45 -48.95 25.08
C CYS A 18 -31.77 -47.99 26.22
N TYR A 19 -30.83 -47.09 26.56
CA TYR A 19 -31.16 -45.88 27.30
C TYR A 19 -32.14 -45.13 26.41
N ASN A 20 -33.43 -45.36 26.65
CA ASN A 20 -34.47 -44.52 26.13
C ASN A 20 -34.26 -43.20 26.87
N ASP A 21 -33.55 -42.30 26.20
CA ASP A 21 -33.33 -40.92 26.63
C ASP A 21 -34.26 -40.01 25.80
N PRO A 22 -35.58 -40.07 26.06
CA PRO A 22 -36.56 -39.30 25.30
C PRO A 22 -36.41 -37.79 25.52
N GLU A 23 -35.64 -37.38 26.52
CA GLU A 23 -35.41 -35.98 26.91
C GLU A 23 -34.05 -35.44 26.40
N GLY A 24 -33.14 -36.31 25.94
CA GLY A 24 -31.82 -35.94 25.38
C GLY A 24 -30.78 -35.57 26.44
N GLU A 25 -30.89 -36.13 27.64
CA GLU A 25 -30.03 -35.87 28.80
C GLU A 25 -28.60 -36.47 28.68
N PHE A 26 -28.38 -37.46 27.81
CA PHE A 26 -27.12 -38.19 27.64
C PHE A 26 -26.59 -38.09 26.19
N VAL A 27 -25.31 -37.73 26.05
CA VAL A 27 -24.61 -37.57 24.77
C VAL A 27 -23.46 -38.57 24.68
N TYR A 28 -23.30 -39.27 23.54
CA TYR A 28 -22.17 -40.20 23.37
C TYR A 28 -20.84 -39.43 23.36
N TYR A 29 -19.77 -40.05 23.86
CA TYR A 29 -18.44 -39.43 23.91
C TYR A 29 -17.95 -38.98 22.52
N GLU A 30 -18.25 -39.76 21.48
CA GLU A 30 -17.92 -39.44 20.08
C GLU A 30 -18.61 -38.14 19.61
N ASP A 31 -19.85 -37.90 20.05
CA ASP A 31 -20.60 -36.68 19.75
C ASP A 31 -19.99 -35.45 20.46
N TYR A 32 -19.48 -35.61 21.68
CA TYR A 32 -18.77 -34.54 22.40
C TYR A 32 -17.44 -34.18 21.74
N ALA A 33 -16.67 -35.18 21.30
CA ALA A 33 -15.41 -34.95 20.59
C ALA A 33 -15.65 -34.22 19.25
N ALA A 34 -16.69 -34.62 18.51
CA ALA A 34 -17.10 -33.93 17.29
C ALA A 34 -17.56 -32.50 17.56
N LEU A 35 -18.33 -32.26 18.63
CA LEU A 35 -18.76 -30.92 19.03
C LEU A 35 -17.58 -30.03 19.41
N GLN A 36 -16.62 -30.54 20.18
CA GLN A 36 -15.41 -29.80 20.55
C GLN A 36 -14.56 -29.45 19.31
N GLN A 37 -14.42 -30.38 18.35
CA GLN A 37 -13.72 -30.11 17.10
C GLN A 37 -14.43 -29.01 16.29
N ASN A 38 -15.76 -29.05 16.20
CA ASN A 38 -16.56 -28.04 15.52
C ASN A 38 -16.45 -26.66 16.19
N LEU A 39 -16.43 -26.62 17.53
CA LEU A 39 -16.23 -25.38 18.28
C LEU A 39 -14.85 -24.78 17.99
N ASN A 40 -13.79 -25.59 18.08
CA ASN A 40 -12.42 -25.14 17.78
C ASN A 40 -12.31 -24.63 16.33
N ALA A 41 -12.96 -25.31 15.38
CA ALA A 41 -12.98 -24.89 13.97
C ALA A 41 -13.75 -23.57 13.78
N ALA A 42 -14.86 -23.38 14.50
CA ALA A 42 -15.63 -22.14 14.47
C ALA A 42 -14.84 -20.97 15.09
N GLU A 43 -14.14 -21.20 16.20
CA GLU A 43 -13.26 -20.20 16.82
C GLU A 43 -12.11 -19.80 15.90
N ALA A 44 -11.47 -20.77 15.23
CA ALA A 44 -10.43 -20.50 14.24
C ALA A 44 -10.96 -19.68 13.05
N LYS A 45 -12.15 -20.02 12.53
CA LYS A 45 -12.82 -19.23 11.47
C LYS A 45 -13.16 -17.81 11.94
N LEU A 46 -13.63 -17.66 13.17
CA LEU A 46 -13.93 -16.35 13.75
C LEU A 46 -12.66 -15.50 13.90
N ALA A 47 -11.56 -16.10 14.36
CA ALA A 47 -10.27 -15.41 14.45
C ALA A 47 -9.76 -14.97 13.07
N ALA A 48 -9.82 -15.84 12.07
CA ALA A 48 -9.46 -15.51 10.69
C ALA A 48 -10.34 -14.38 10.12
N ALA A 49 -11.66 -14.45 10.33
CA ALA A 49 -12.59 -13.41 9.88
C ALA A 49 -12.30 -12.04 10.53
N LYS A 50 -11.95 -12.03 11.83
CA LYS A 50 -11.52 -10.81 12.53
C LYS A 50 -10.23 -10.23 11.94
N ALA A 51 -9.23 -11.08 11.69
CA ALA A 51 -7.98 -10.64 11.07
C ALA A 51 -8.20 -10.06 9.67
N VAL A 52 -9.05 -10.71 8.86
CA VAL A 52 -9.45 -10.21 7.54
C VAL A 52 -10.14 -8.86 7.66
N LYS A 53 -11.11 -8.71 8.57
CA LYS A 53 -11.82 -7.44 8.80
C LYS A 53 -10.86 -6.30 9.15
N GLU A 54 -9.92 -6.52 10.08
CA GLU A 54 -8.95 -5.49 10.45
C GLU A 54 -8.01 -5.15 9.28
N ASN A 55 -7.59 -6.14 8.50
CA ASN A 55 -6.81 -5.89 7.28
C ASN A 55 -7.57 -5.02 6.29
N TRP A 56 -8.85 -5.34 6.00
CA TRP A 56 -9.69 -4.51 5.12
C TRP A 56 -9.86 -3.09 5.64
N LYS A 57 -10.03 -2.91 6.95
CA LYS A 57 -10.14 -1.59 7.56
C LYS A 57 -8.87 -0.75 7.35
N ASN A 58 -7.71 -1.36 7.57
CA ASN A 58 -6.42 -0.69 7.35
C ASN A 58 -6.20 -0.35 5.86
N ARG A 59 -6.59 -1.25 4.95
CA ARG A 59 -6.53 -1.01 3.51
C ARG A 59 -7.49 0.10 3.06
N ALA A 60 -8.69 0.17 3.63
CA ALA A 60 -9.63 1.24 3.33
C ALA A 60 -9.10 2.60 3.80
N TRP A 61 -8.58 2.67 5.03
CA TRP A 61 -7.98 3.88 5.57
C TRP A 61 -6.81 4.40 4.71
N THR A 62 -5.87 3.51 4.39
CA THR A 62 -4.70 3.86 3.55
C THR A 62 -5.12 4.30 2.13
N ALA A 63 -6.14 3.68 1.54
CA ALA A 63 -6.66 4.08 0.24
C ALA A 63 -7.33 5.48 0.28
N GLU A 64 -8.07 5.80 1.35
CA GLU A 64 -8.67 7.12 1.53
C GLU A 64 -7.62 8.23 1.68
N GLU A 65 -6.53 7.97 2.41
CA GLU A 65 -5.39 8.90 2.54
C GLU A 65 -4.72 9.15 1.18
N GLN A 66 -4.43 8.08 0.43
CA GLN A 66 -3.83 8.19 -0.91
C GLN A 66 -4.70 8.97 -1.89
N LEU A 67 -6.02 8.73 -1.88
CA LEU A 67 -6.95 9.44 -2.76
C LEU A 67 -7.01 10.93 -2.41
N THR A 68 -6.97 11.26 -1.12
CA THR A 68 -6.94 12.64 -0.65
C THR A 68 -5.65 13.34 -1.09
N GLU A 69 -4.49 12.70 -0.94
CA GLU A 69 -3.21 13.24 -1.39
C GLU A 69 -3.17 13.46 -2.91
N GLN A 70 -3.62 12.49 -3.69
CA GLN A 70 -3.71 12.63 -5.15
C GLN A 70 -4.66 13.76 -5.56
N GLN A 71 -5.81 13.89 -4.89
CA GLN A 71 -6.75 14.96 -5.16
C GLN A 71 -6.14 16.34 -4.87
N GLN A 72 -5.32 16.48 -3.82
CA GLN A 72 -4.60 17.72 -3.52
C GLN A 72 -3.59 18.05 -4.62
N LYS A 73 -2.78 17.07 -5.05
CA LYS A 73 -1.81 17.24 -6.16
C LYS A 73 -2.49 17.67 -7.45
N LEU A 74 -3.59 17.01 -7.83
CA LEU A 74 -4.35 17.36 -9.04
C LEU A 74 -4.99 18.75 -8.94
N SER A 75 -5.51 19.12 -7.78
CA SER A 75 -6.09 20.45 -7.57
C SER A 75 -5.04 21.56 -7.71
N ALA A 76 -3.84 21.34 -7.17
CA ALA A 76 -2.72 22.28 -7.30
C ALA A 76 -2.27 22.43 -8.76
N LEU A 77 -2.10 21.31 -9.48
CA LEU A 77 -1.77 21.32 -10.91
C LEU A 77 -2.85 22.03 -11.75
N ALA A 78 -4.13 21.78 -11.45
CA ALA A 78 -5.23 22.42 -12.16
C ALA A 78 -5.24 23.94 -11.94
N ALA A 79 -4.99 24.40 -10.70
CA ALA A 79 -4.88 25.82 -10.38
C ALA A 79 -3.70 26.49 -11.09
N GLU A 80 -2.52 25.87 -11.07
CA GLU A 80 -1.34 26.35 -11.79
C GLU A 80 -1.61 26.43 -13.31
N ASN A 81 -2.19 25.38 -13.90
CA ASN A 81 -2.54 25.34 -15.32
C ASN A 81 -3.57 26.40 -15.70
N ALA A 82 -4.57 26.65 -14.84
CA ALA A 82 -5.55 27.71 -15.04
C ALA A 82 -4.89 29.10 -15.01
N GLY A 83 -3.95 29.33 -14.08
CA GLY A 83 -3.15 30.56 -14.02
C GLY A 83 -2.34 30.78 -15.29
N LEU A 84 -1.63 29.75 -15.77
CA LEU A 84 -0.85 29.81 -17.01
C LEU A 84 -1.73 30.09 -18.24
N LYS A 85 -2.87 29.40 -18.36
CA LYS A 85 -3.83 29.65 -19.46
C LYS A 85 -4.41 31.06 -19.40
N HIS A 86 -4.73 31.56 -18.21
CA HIS A 86 -5.22 32.92 -18.04
C HIS A 86 -4.17 33.95 -18.45
N ALA A 87 -2.93 33.80 -17.99
CA ALA A 87 -1.82 34.66 -18.38
C ALA A 87 -1.62 34.67 -19.91
N MET A 88 -1.72 33.51 -20.55
CA MET A 88 -1.65 33.39 -22.01
C MET A 88 -2.83 34.06 -22.72
N SER A 89 -4.06 33.93 -22.20
CA SER A 89 -5.25 34.57 -22.77
C SER A 89 -5.14 36.10 -22.71
N VAL A 90 -4.82 36.64 -21.53
CA VAL A 90 -4.63 38.09 -21.33
C VAL A 90 -3.55 38.63 -22.26
N THR A 91 -2.45 37.87 -22.43
CA THR A 91 -1.38 38.21 -23.37
C THR A 91 -1.90 38.37 -24.79
N LEU A 92 -2.62 37.37 -25.30
CA LEU A 92 -3.10 37.35 -26.68
C LEU A 92 -4.13 38.46 -26.96
N GLU A 93 -4.97 38.79 -25.98
CA GLU A 93 -5.93 39.90 -26.09
C GLU A 93 -5.23 41.24 -26.28
N HIS A 94 -4.19 41.54 -25.47
CA HIS A 94 -3.54 42.85 -25.46
C HIS A 94 -2.54 43.06 -26.60
N VAL A 95 -1.96 41.98 -27.15
CA VAL A 95 -1.03 42.06 -28.30
C VAL A 95 -1.74 42.54 -29.58
N SER A 96 -3.03 42.25 -29.75
CA SER A 96 -3.80 42.67 -30.93
C SER A 96 -4.19 44.15 -30.96
N VAL A 97 -4.07 44.85 -29.83
CA VAL A 97 -4.52 46.24 -29.64
C VAL A 97 -3.34 47.22 -29.56
N MET A 98 -2.11 46.72 -29.45
CA MET A 98 -0.92 47.55 -29.33
C MET A 98 -0.32 47.95 -30.68
N ASP A 99 0.07 49.22 -30.82
CA ASP A 99 0.94 49.67 -31.91
C ASP A 99 2.24 48.85 -31.91
N ALA A 100 2.82 48.63 -33.10
CA ALA A 100 3.95 47.70 -33.29
C ALA A 100 5.13 47.90 -32.31
N GLY A 101 5.35 49.12 -31.81
CA GLY A 101 6.36 49.41 -30.78
C GLY A 101 5.99 48.96 -29.36
N GLN A 102 4.71 49.01 -28.98
CA GLN A 102 4.23 48.55 -27.66
C GLN A 102 4.09 47.03 -27.59
N ALA A 103 3.75 46.38 -28.72
CA ALA A 103 3.67 44.93 -28.81
C ALA A 103 5.00 44.24 -28.45
N GLY A 104 6.13 44.83 -28.84
CA GLY A 104 7.46 44.34 -28.46
C GLY A 104 7.75 44.44 -26.95
N VAL A 105 7.32 45.53 -26.30
CA VAL A 105 7.50 45.72 -24.85
C VAL A 105 6.60 44.78 -24.06
N ALA A 106 5.33 44.62 -24.47
CA ALA A 106 4.42 43.67 -23.86
C ALA A 106 4.91 42.22 -24.01
N ALA A 107 5.39 41.84 -25.20
CA ALA A 107 6.00 40.53 -25.42
C ALA A 107 7.21 40.29 -24.51
N MET A 108 8.03 41.32 -24.25
CA MET A 108 9.19 41.21 -23.38
C MET A 108 8.79 41.03 -21.90
N ILE A 109 7.81 41.81 -21.41
CA ILE A 109 7.27 41.69 -20.05
C ILE A 109 6.63 40.31 -19.84
N ILE A 110 5.90 39.82 -20.83
CA ILE A 110 5.22 38.53 -20.77
C ILE A 110 6.23 37.38 -20.84
N ASN A 111 7.23 37.48 -21.72
CA ASN A 111 8.31 36.51 -21.77
C ASN A 111 9.06 36.45 -20.43
N ASP A 112 9.31 37.60 -19.80
CA ASP A 112 9.96 37.68 -18.49
C ASP A 112 9.07 37.09 -17.38
N ALA A 113 7.76 37.40 -17.39
CA ALA A 113 6.80 36.83 -16.45
C ALA A 113 6.65 35.31 -16.61
N LEU A 114 6.72 34.78 -17.84
CA LEU A 114 6.67 33.34 -18.12
C LEU A 114 8.01 32.64 -17.83
N HIS A 115 9.14 33.26 -18.15
CA HIS A 115 10.47 32.69 -17.86
C HIS A 115 10.81 32.71 -16.37
N ASN A 116 10.30 33.69 -15.62
CA ASN A 116 10.54 33.81 -14.18
C ASN A 116 9.39 33.27 -13.33
N SER A 117 8.28 32.79 -13.92
CA SER A 117 7.25 32.09 -13.15
C SER A 117 7.69 30.67 -12.87
N GLU A 118 7.95 30.40 -11.60
CA GLU A 118 8.13 29.03 -11.11
C GLU A 118 6.84 28.22 -11.31
N THR A 119 6.98 26.90 -11.45
CA THR A 119 5.86 25.95 -11.58
C THR A 119 5.91 24.91 -10.45
N PRO A 120 5.75 25.33 -9.18
CA PRO A 120 6.01 24.49 -8.02
C PRO A 120 5.10 23.27 -7.95
N ALA A 121 3.86 23.33 -8.43
CA ALA A 121 2.97 22.17 -8.46
C ALA A 121 3.42 21.14 -9.51
N THR A 122 3.85 21.62 -10.69
CA THR A 122 4.46 20.77 -11.71
C THR A 122 5.76 20.14 -11.23
N ASP A 123 6.64 20.92 -10.60
CA ASP A 123 7.93 20.44 -10.10
C ASP A 123 7.75 19.38 -9.00
N ALA A 124 6.87 19.65 -8.03
CA ALA A 124 6.53 18.67 -6.99
C ALA A 124 5.93 17.38 -7.58
N TYR A 125 5.07 17.49 -8.59
CA TYR A 125 4.51 16.32 -9.27
C TYR A 125 5.59 15.52 -9.99
N LEU A 126 6.44 16.17 -10.79
CA LEU A 126 7.53 15.50 -11.51
C LEU A 126 8.51 14.83 -10.56
N ASN A 127 8.82 15.47 -9.44
CA ASN A 127 9.66 14.89 -8.39
C ASN A 127 9.01 13.66 -7.74
N SER A 128 7.70 13.69 -7.48
CA SER A 128 6.94 12.52 -7.02
C SER A 128 7.04 11.38 -8.04
N VAL A 129 6.82 11.64 -9.32
CA VAL A 129 6.91 10.61 -10.38
C VAL A 129 8.32 10.03 -10.48
N ARG A 130 9.36 10.87 -10.39
CA ARG A 130 10.76 10.41 -10.37
C ARG A 130 11.05 9.53 -9.15
N ALA A 131 10.57 9.93 -7.97
CA ALA A 131 10.72 9.14 -6.75
C ALA A 131 10.05 7.77 -6.87
N ASP A 132 8.83 7.74 -7.40
CA ASP A 132 8.07 6.51 -7.60
C ASP A 132 8.74 5.61 -8.64
N ALA A 133 9.26 6.18 -9.74
CA ALA A 133 9.99 5.43 -10.76
C ALA A 133 11.30 4.81 -10.23
N VAL A 134 12.04 5.53 -9.39
CA VAL A 134 13.26 5.02 -8.76
C VAL A 134 12.95 3.86 -7.81
N GLN A 135 11.88 3.98 -7.02
CA GLN A 135 11.44 2.88 -6.14
C GLN A 135 10.98 1.65 -6.94
N ALA A 136 10.18 1.85 -7.99
CA ALA A 136 9.72 0.76 -8.83
C ALA A 136 10.87 0.03 -9.54
N LEU A 137 11.85 0.77 -10.07
CA LEU A 137 13.04 0.19 -10.70
C LEU A 137 13.86 -0.63 -9.69
N TRP A 138 13.97 -0.15 -8.45
CA TRP A 138 14.65 -0.89 -7.40
C TRP A 138 13.92 -2.20 -7.06
N ASP A 139 12.61 -2.13 -6.84
CA ASP A 139 11.79 -3.33 -6.54
C ASP A 139 11.90 -4.39 -7.65
N GLU A 140 12.01 -3.97 -8.91
CA GLU A 140 12.28 -4.87 -10.04
C GLU A 140 13.72 -5.43 -10.00
N SER A 141 14.71 -4.56 -9.82
CA SER A 141 16.14 -4.92 -9.75
C SER A 141 16.47 -5.87 -8.58
N LEU A 142 15.67 -5.85 -7.51
CA LEU A 142 15.83 -6.73 -6.35
C LEU A 142 15.69 -8.22 -6.70
N ASN A 143 14.81 -8.54 -7.65
CA ASN A 143 14.66 -9.92 -8.12
C ASN A 143 15.93 -10.39 -8.85
N ASP A 144 16.62 -9.49 -9.52
CA ASP A 144 17.83 -9.80 -10.31
C ASP A 144 19.07 -9.97 -9.41
N VAL A 145 19.21 -9.20 -8.32
CA VAL A 145 20.38 -9.28 -7.42
C VAL A 145 20.49 -10.65 -6.74
N GLY A 146 19.37 -11.22 -6.29
CA GLY A 146 19.35 -12.56 -5.71
C GLY A 146 19.82 -13.63 -6.71
N GLN A 147 19.44 -13.48 -7.97
CA GLN A 147 19.87 -14.37 -9.05
C GLN A 147 21.37 -14.22 -9.37
N VAL A 148 21.85 -12.99 -9.52
CA VAL A 148 23.27 -12.71 -9.82
C VAL A 148 24.20 -13.25 -8.74
N LEU A 149 23.86 -13.08 -7.45
CA LEU A 149 24.67 -13.56 -6.33
C LEU A 149 24.78 -15.10 -6.29
N GLN A 150 23.73 -15.81 -6.70
CA GLN A 150 23.75 -17.27 -6.86
C GLN A 150 24.64 -17.69 -8.03
N GLU A 151 24.58 -16.97 -9.16
CA GLU A 151 25.32 -17.31 -10.39
C GLU A 151 26.85 -17.15 -10.23
N ILE A 152 27.30 -16.11 -9.51
CA ILE A 152 28.75 -15.84 -9.33
C ILE A 152 29.43 -16.73 -8.27
N ARG A 153 28.69 -17.60 -7.57
CA ARG A 153 29.19 -18.46 -6.47
C ARG A 153 30.07 -17.72 -5.45
N ALA A 154 29.82 -16.42 -5.25
CA ALA A 154 30.67 -15.57 -4.41
C ALA A 154 30.44 -15.79 -2.90
N TYR A 155 29.39 -16.54 -2.53
CA TYR A 155 29.04 -16.83 -1.15
C TYR A 155 28.51 -18.26 -0.98
N ASP A 156 28.95 -18.93 0.08
CA ASP A 156 28.37 -20.22 0.53
C ASP A 156 26.93 -20.03 1.08
N ASP A 157 26.61 -18.83 1.59
CA ASP A 157 25.26 -18.40 1.97
C ASP A 157 24.87 -17.12 1.21
N ALA A 158 24.64 -17.27 -0.10
CA ALA A 158 24.22 -16.18 -0.98
C ALA A 158 22.91 -15.50 -0.52
N SER A 159 22.10 -16.16 0.31
CA SER A 159 20.85 -15.62 0.84
C SER A 159 21.09 -14.55 1.91
N GLU A 160 22.08 -14.74 2.79
CA GLU A 160 22.40 -13.77 3.85
C GLU A 160 23.07 -12.51 3.27
N ALA A 161 24.04 -12.69 2.36
CA ALA A 161 24.69 -11.57 1.67
C ALA A 161 23.69 -10.75 0.82
N ALA A 162 22.76 -11.41 0.13
CA ALA A 162 21.67 -10.75 -0.58
C ALA A 162 20.78 -9.94 0.36
N GLY A 163 20.44 -10.48 1.54
CA GLY A 163 19.62 -9.79 2.54
C GLY A 163 20.27 -8.51 3.09
N ILE A 164 21.58 -8.54 3.35
CA ILE A 164 22.32 -7.36 3.84
C ILE A 164 22.36 -6.27 2.77
N VAL A 165 22.80 -6.62 1.54
CA VAL A 165 22.85 -5.68 0.40
C VAL A 165 21.47 -5.11 0.08
N HIS A 166 20.44 -5.96 0.15
CA HIS A 166 19.04 -5.56 -0.01
C HIS A 166 18.66 -4.51 1.02
N SER A 167 18.93 -4.74 2.31
CA SER A 167 18.51 -3.83 3.38
C SER A 167 19.17 -2.44 3.27
N GLU A 168 20.49 -2.40 3.06
CA GLU A 168 21.24 -1.14 3.04
C GLU A 168 20.92 -0.31 1.79
N ILE A 169 20.82 -0.95 0.61
CA ILE A 169 20.51 -0.21 -0.62
C ILE A 169 19.03 0.19 -0.65
N HIS A 170 18.12 -0.64 -0.15
CA HIS A 170 16.71 -0.28 -0.05
C HIS A 170 16.50 0.97 0.82
N GLU A 171 17.23 1.09 1.94
CA GLU A 171 17.20 2.32 2.75
C GLU A 171 17.70 3.53 1.97
N ARG A 172 18.84 3.43 1.27
CA ARG A 172 19.37 4.52 0.45
C ARG A 172 18.43 4.95 -0.67
N VAL A 173 17.78 3.98 -1.33
CA VAL A 173 16.79 4.25 -2.38
C VAL A 173 15.55 4.94 -1.79
N ARG A 174 15.09 4.49 -0.62
CA ARG A 174 13.98 5.12 0.10
C ARG A 174 14.31 6.57 0.47
N ASP A 175 15.49 6.81 1.01
CA ASP A 175 15.95 8.15 1.41
C ASP A 175 16.10 9.07 0.20
N PHE A 176 16.66 8.59 -0.91
CA PHE A 176 16.75 9.35 -2.14
C PHE A 176 15.37 9.69 -2.72
N ALA A 177 14.44 8.73 -2.72
CA ALA A 177 13.06 8.98 -3.12
C ALA A 177 12.37 10.02 -2.22
N ALA A 178 12.69 10.04 -0.91
CA ALA A 178 12.20 11.07 0.00
C ALA A 178 12.80 12.45 -0.31
N GLN A 179 14.10 12.53 -0.60
CA GLN A 179 14.78 13.76 -1.03
C GLN A 179 14.24 14.32 -2.34
N LEU A 180 13.90 13.44 -3.29
CA LEU A 180 13.21 13.86 -4.52
C LEU A 180 11.87 14.50 -4.18
N ARG A 181 11.04 13.84 -3.35
CA ARG A 181 9.72 14.36 -2.95
C ARG A 181 9.79 15.67 -2.16
N SER A 182 10.85 15.89 -1.36
CA SER A 182 11.08 17.16 -0.66
C SER A 182 11.64 18.27 -1.55
N GLY A 183 12.11 17.95 -2.77
CA GLY A 183 12.79 18.89 -3.66
C GLY A 183 14.23 19.19 -3.23
N GLU A 184 14.80 18.43 -2.30
CA GLU A 184 16.16 18.62 -1.78
C GLU A 184 17.22 17.85 -2.58
N ALA A 185 16.80 16.89 -3.39
CA ALA A 185 17.69 16.14 -4.29
C ALA A 185 18.29 17.08 -5.35
N LYS A 186 19.62 17.20 -5.34
CA LYS A 186 20.42 17.96 -6.33
C LYS A 186 21.03 17.05 -7.38
#